data_AF-A0A812XMG5-F1
#
_entry.id   AF-A0A812XMG5-F1
#
_cell.length_a   1.000
_cell.length_b   1.000
_cell.length_c   1.000
_cell.angle_alpha   90.00
_cell.angle_beta   90.00
_cell.angle_gamma   90.00
#
_symmetry.space_group_name_H-M   'P 1'
#
loop_
_entity.id
_entity.type
_entity.pdbx_description
1 polymer ?
#
loop_
_entity_poly.entity_id
_entity_poly.type
_entity_poly.pdbx_seq_one_letter_code
_entity_poly.pdbx_strand_id
1 'polypeptide(L)'
;MDMTDEQRLAVARELLPVLSNLAQVFLKRGDFGNVVKAAHLGLRNVNKLPGDEADMFKAKLRYRRALALGEPGPDHNLESSLDDLREAARLMPTSTEIRSCLHKCKELLHGEPGGHADARGEEKQASSHGTGDEKPPALSPALELFAKCVGRSLAKLIQCWTGIQKARGGRICANLWRLGFVALSSVLVMALTHMLLVR
;
A
#
# COMPACT_ATOMS: atom_id res chain seq x y z
N MET A 1 -15.00 -23.18 26.48
CA MET A 1 -13.85 -24.03 26.11
C MET A 1 -12.68 -23.10 25.89
N ASP A 2 -11.67 -23.17 26.74
CA ASP A 2 -10.50 -22.31 26.64
C ASP A 2 -9.54 -22.87 25.58
N MET A 3 -9.05 -21.98 24.72
CA MET A 3 -8.11 -22.34 23.65
C MET A 3 -6.73 -22.61 24.25
N THR A 4 -6.15 -23.77 23.93
CA THR A 4 -4.82 -24.19 24.42
C THR A 4 -3.73 -23.29 23.85
N ASP A 5 -2.57 -23.23 24.52
CA ASP A 5 -1.44 -22.40 24.05
C ASP A 5 -0.88 -22.88 22.71
N GLU A 6 -0.89 -24.19 22.46
CA GLU A 6 -0.53 -24.77 21.17
C GLU A 6 -1.46 -24.31 20.05
N GLN A 7 -2.77 -24.26 20.31
CA GLN A 7 -3.75 -23.73 19.37
C GLN A 7 -3.54 -22.23 19.12
N ARG A 8 -3.23 -21.45 20.17
CA ARG A 8 -2.91 -20.01 20.03
C ARG A 8 -1.67 -19.78 19.17
N LEU A 9 -0.64 -20.61 19.35
CA LEU A 9 0.59 -20.55 18.57
C LEU A 9 0.33 -20.90 17.10
N ALA A 10 -0.39 -21.99 16.85
CA ALA A 10 -0.76 -22.41 15.49
C ALA A 10 -1.55 -21.31 14.75
N VAL A 11 -2.56 -20.74 15.41
CA VAL A 11 -3.34 -19.61 14.85
C VAL A 11 -2.45 -18.41 14.56
N ALA A 12 -1.53 -18.06 15.46
CA ALA A 12 -0.64 -16.92 15.26
C ALA A 12 0.31 -17.13 14.07
N ARG A 13 0.85 -18.35 13.91
CA ARG A 13 1.75 -18.71 12.81
C ARG A 13 1.07 -18.57 11.44
N GLU A 14 -0.19 -19.00 11.33
CA GLU A 14 -0.96 -18.85 10.09
C GLU A 14 -1.45 -17.41 9.84
N LEU A 15 -1.80 -16.68 10.90
CA LEU A 15 -2.37 -15.35 10.80
C LEU A 15 -1.34 -14.27 10.43
N LEU A 16 -0.10 -14.40 10.90
CA LEU A 16 0.94 -13.38 10.70
C LEU A 16 1.29 -13.10 9.23
N PRO A 17 1.51 -14.12 8.37
CA PRO A 17 1.68 -13.91 6.94
C PRO A 17 0.51 -13.13 6.32
N VAL A 18 -0.73 -13.46 6.70
CA VAL A 18 -1.94 -12.81 6.20
C VAL A 18 -1.98 -11.34 6.58
N LEU A 19 -1.74 -11.01 7.86
CA LEU A 19 -1.72 -9.62 8.34
C LEU A 19 -0.57 -8.81 7.72
N SER A 20 0.59 -9.43 7.58
CA SER A 20 1.75 -8.87 6.88
C SER A 20 1.41 -8.51 5.43
N ASN A 21 0.78 -9.43 4.70
CA ASN A 21 0.39 -9.22 3.30
C ASN A 21 -0.74 -8.20 3.16
N LEU A 22 -1.72 -8.21 4.07
CA LEU A 22 -2.78 -7.19 4.09
C LEU A 22 -2.22 -5.78 4.29
N ALA A 23 -1.30 -5.59 5.24
CA ALA A 23 -0.61 -4.31 5.44
C ALA A 23 0.11 -3.86 4.15
N GLN A 24 0.77 -4.78 3.44
CA GLN A 24 1.42 -4.48 2.16
C GLN A 24 0.41 -4.06 1.08
N VAL A 25 -0.73 -4.77 0.97
CA VAL A 25 -1.78 -4.46 0.00
C VAL A 25 -2.40 -3.09 0.29
N PHE A 26 -2.67 -2.76 1.55
CA PHE A 26 -3.18 -1.46 1.94
C PHE A 26 -2.18 -0.33 1.65
N LEU A 27 -0.88 -0.55 1.86
CA LEU A 27 0.17 0.41 1.47
C LEU A 27 0.12 0.69 -0.03
N LYS A 28 0.08 -0.36 -0.85
CA LYS A 28 0.00 -0.23 -2.31
C LYS A 28 -1.28 0.49 -2.79
N ARG A 29 -2.33 0.49 -1.97
CA ARG A 29 -3.61 1.19 -2.24
C ARG A 29 -3.65 2.62 -1.69
N GLY A 30 -2.66 3.04 -0.90
CA GLY A 30 -2.68 4.32 -0.19
C GLY A 30 -3.68 4.38 0.98
N ASP A 31 -4.11 3.22 1.49
CA ASP A 31 -5.06 3.13 2.62
C ASP A 31 -4.30 3.01 3.95
N PHE A 32 -3.63 4.09 4.33
CA PHE A 32 -2.68 4.10 5.44
C PHE A 32 -3.30 3.75 6.80
N GLY A 33 -4.55 4.15 7.05
CA GLY A 33 -5.26 3.80 8.28
C GLY A 33 -5.46 2.29 8.44
N ASN A 34 -5.74 1.58 7.34
CA ASN A 34 -5.85 0.12 7.36
C ASN A 34 -4.49 -0.59 7.43
N VAL A 35 -3.41 0.03 6.92
CA VAL A 35 -2.04 -0.45 7.17
C VAL A 35 -1.73 -0.45 8.65
N VAL A 36 -1.97 0.67 9.34
CA VAL A 36 -1.68 0.82 10.78
C VAL A 36 -2.45 -0.21 11.61
N LYS A 37 -3.74 -0.42 11.31
CA LYS A 37 -4.58 -1.42 11.99
C LYS A 37 -4.08 -2.85 11.76
N ALA A 38 -3.79 -3.22 10.51
CA ALA A 38 -3.29 -4.55 10.18
C ALA A 38 -1.92 -4.82 10.84
N ALA A 39 -1.02 -3.84 10.78
CA ALA A 39 0.29 -3.93 11.40
C ALA A 39 0.20 -4.02 12.94
N HIS A 40 -0.66 -3.21 13.57
CA HIS A 40 -0.90 -3.27 15.01
C HIS A 40 -1.44 -4.64 15.45
N LEU A 41 -2.43 -5.18 14.74
CA LEU A 41 -2.97 -6.51 15.03
C LEU A 41 -1.90 -7.60 14.85
N GLY A 42 -1.05 -7.48 13.82
CA GLY A 42 0.07 -8.39 13.59
C GLY A 42 1.07 -8.34 14.75
N LEU A 43 1.46 -7.15 15.20
CA LEU A 43 2.40 -6.96 16.31
C LEU A 43 1.86 -7.47 17.65
N ARG A 44 0.54 -7.52 17.85
CA ARG A 44 -0.05 -8.17 19.03
C ARG A 44 0.04 -9.69 18.96
N ASN A 45 -0.03 -10.27 17.77
CA ASN A 45 0.03 -11.72 17.57
C ASN A 45 1.46 -12.26 17.49
N VAL A 46 2.42 -11.44 17.06
CA VAL A 46 3.82 -11.88 16.92
C VAL A 46 4.51 -12.17 18.25
N ASN A 47 4.05 -11.55 19.34
CA ASN A 47 4.56 -11.84 20.69
C ASN A 47 4.25 -13.27 21.17
N LYS A 48 3.40 -14.00 20.43
CA LYS A 48 3.08 -15.41 20.70
C LYS A 48 4.04 -16.37 20.02
N LEU A 49 4.84 -15.91 19.03
CA LEU A 49 5.81 -16.73 18.35
C LEU A 49 7.18 -16.62 19.04
N PRO A 50 7.91 -17.72 19.23
CA PRO A 50 9.29 -17.69 19.69
C PRO A 50 10.28 -17.49 18.52
N GLY A 51 11.46 -16.98 18.87
CA GLY A 51 12.66 -17.01 18.01
C GLY A 51 12.64 -16.08 16.80
N ASP A 52 13.52 -16.39 15.85
CA ASP A 52 13.88 -15.52 14.72
C ASP A 52 12.69 -15.23 13.76
N GLU A 53 11.75 -16.17 13.66
CA GLU A 53 10.53 -15.99 12.86
C GLU A 53 9.70 -14.82 13.36
N ALA A 54 9.58 -14.69 14.69
CA ALA A 54 8.86 -13.59 15.32
C ALA A 54 9.53 -12.25 15.02
N ASP A 55 10.86 -12.20 15.06
CA ASP A 55 11.62 -10.98 14.83
C ASP A 55 11.57 -10.53 13.36
N MET A 56 11.59 -11.47 12.41
CA MET A 56 11.32 -11.17 11.00
C MET A 56 9.93 -10.53 10.81
N PHE A 57 8.87 -11.12 11.38
CA PHE A 57 7.52 -10.55 11.25
C PHE A 57 7.38 -9.21 11.96
N LYS A 58 7.97 -9.06 13.16
CA LYS A 58 8.02 -7.77 13.87
C LYS A 58 8.65 -6.70 13.00
N ALA A 59 9.82 -6.97 12.41
CA ALA A 59 10.52 -6.02 11.56
C ALA A 59 9.67 -5.60 10.35
N LYS A 60 9.08 -6.57 9.64
CA LYS A 60 8.20 -6.30 8.48
C LYS A 60 6.97 -5.48 8.86
N LEU A 61 6.30 -5.81 9.96
CA LEU A 61 5.08 -5.11 10.40
C LEU A 61 5.40 -3.69 10.90
N ARG A 62 6.48 -3.51 11.67
CA ARG A 62 6.99 -2.21 12.11
C ARG A 62 7.34 -1.33 10.91
N TYR A 63 8.11 -1.87 9.97
CA TYR A 63 8.50 -1.15 8.75
C TYR A 63 7.27 -0.63 7.99
N ARG A 64 6.29 -1.50 7.72
CA ARG A 64 5.07 -1.10 6.99
C ARG A 64 4.24 -0.08 7.75
N ARG A 65 4.14 -0.21 9.08
CA ARG A 65 3.43 0.77 9.91
C ARG A 65 4.13 2.11 9.87
N ALA A 66 5.46 2.13 9.96
CA ALA A 66 6.24 3.35 9.86
C ALA A 66 6.03 4.07 8.54
N LEU A 67 6.04 3.34 7.42
CA LEU A 67 5.73 3.92 6.11
C LEU A 67 4.36 4.61 6.13
N ALA A 68 3.32 3.94 6.64
CA ALA A 68 1.98 4.53 6.72
C ALA A 68 1.89 5.74 7.66
N LEU A 69 2.63 5.75 8.77
CA LEU A 69 2.69 6.88 9.70
C LEU A 69 3.48 8.07 9.16
N GLY A 70 4.43 7.82 8.24
CA GLY A 70 5.23 8.86 7.60
C GLY A 70 4.47 9.60 6.49
N GLU A 71 3.40 9.01 5.96
CA GLU A 71 2.59 9.61 4.90
C GLU A 71 1.65 10.69 5.45
N PRO A 72 1.39 11.78 4.72
CA PRO A 72 0.44 12.81 5.13
C PRO A 72 -0.98 12.25 5.28
N GLY A 73 -1.60 12.47 6.44
CA GLY A 73 -2.94 11.96 6.71
C GLY A 73 -3.38 12.14 8.16
N PRO A 74 -4.59 11.66 8.53
CA PRO A 74 -5.11 11.76 9.90
C PRO A 74 -4.24 11.04 10.93
N ASP A 75 -3.59 9.96 10.51
CA ASP A 75 -2.72 9.14 11.36
C ASP A 75 -1.22 9.52 11.19
N HIS A 76 -0.90 10.65 10.54
CA HIS A 76 0.47 11.09 10.32
C HIS A 76 1.19 11.37 11.63
N ASN A 77 2.30 10.67 11.88
CA ASN A 77 3.11 10.81 13.08
C ASN A 77 4.56 10.38 12.80
N LEU A 78 5.43 11.35 12.50
CA LEU A 78 6.84 11.11 12.17
C LEU A 78 7.65 10.54 13.35
N GLU A 79 7.33 10.90 14.59
CA GLU A 79 8.02 10.41 15.78
C GLU A 79 7.78 8.90 15.97
N SER A 80 6.51 8.49 15.88
CA SER A 80 6.11 7.08 15.94
C SER A 80 6.64 6.30 14.74
N SER A 81 6.67 6.91 13.56
CA SER A 81 7.30 6.32 12.37
C SER A 81 8.80 6.08 12.59
N LEU A 82 9.51 7.05 13.16
CA LEU A 82 10.93 6.96 13.47
C LEU A 82 11.22 5.83 14.47
N ASP A 83 10.41 5.70 15.52
CA ASP A 83 10.57 4.65 16.51
C ASP A 83 10.31 3.25 15.94
N ASP A 84 9.31 3.11 15.07
CA ASP A 84 9.07 1.86 14.35
C ASP A 84 10.22 1.51 13.39
N LEU A 85 10.80 2.50 12.70
CA LEU A 85 11.95 2.29 11.81
C LEU A 85 13.22 1.91 12.59
N ARG A 86 13.45 2.51 13.76
CA ARG A 86 14.56 2.14 14.64
C ARG A 86 14.45 0.69 15.08
N GLU A 87 13.26 0.28 15.51
CA GLU A 87 13.03 -1.10 15.95
C GLU A 87 13.12 -2.09 14.79
N ALA A 88 12.59 -1.73 13.61
CA ALA A 88 12.73 -2.54 12.41
C ALA A 88 14.21 -2.69 11.98
N ALA A 89 14.99 -1.61 12.06
CA ALA A 89 16.42 -1.63 11.74
C ALA A 89 17.24 -2.45 12.75
N ARG A 90 16.85 -2.45 14.02
CA ARG A 90 17.47 -3.28 15.07
C ARG A 90 17.26 -4.77 14.79
N LEU A 91 16.06 -5.14 14.35
CA LEU A 91 15.68 -6.53 14.06
C LEU A 91 16.22 -7.02 12.70
N MET A 92 16.34 -6.13 11.70
CA MET A 92 16.84 -6.44 10.36
C MET A 92 17.94 -5.45 9.92
N PRO A 93 19.13 -5.50 10.53
CA PRO A 93 20.18 -4.49 10.32
C PRO A 93 20.78 -4.50 8.90
N THR A 94 20.63 -5.61 8.17
CA THR A 94 21.13 -5.76 6.79
C THR A 94 20.22 -5.12 5.75
N SER A 95 18.97 -4.77 6.10
CA SER A 95 18.02 -4.19 5.17
C SER A 95 18.40 -2.75 4.79
N THR A 96 18.84 -2.57 3.54
CA THR A 96 19.16 -1.25 2.98
C THR A 96 17.93 -0.35 2.89
N GLU A 97 16.77 -0.92 2.58
CA GLU A 97 15.48 -0.23 2.48
C GLU A 97 15.07 0.40 3.82
N ILE A 98 15.09 -0.39 4.90
CA ILE A 98 14.74 0.11 6.25
C ILE A 98 15.69 1.23 6.67
N ARG A 99 17.00 1.06 6.45
CA ARG A 99 18.00 2.07 6.80
C ARG A 99 17.83 3.37 6.00
N SER A 100 17.50 3.27 4.72
CA SER A 100 17.22 4.44 3.88
C SER A 100 15.97 5.19 4.36
N CYS A 101 14.88 4.48 4.65
CA CYS A 101 13.67 5.08 5.23
C CYS A 101 13.95 5.71 6.59
N LEU A 102 14.74 5.06 7.45
CA LEU A 102 15.15 5.60 8.75
C LEU A 102 15.93 6.91 8.60
N HIS A 103 16.85 6.99 7.64
CA HIS A 103 17.60 8.22 7.36
C HIS A 103 16.66 9.35 6.91
N LYS A 104 15.82 9.10 5.91
CA LYS A 104 14.84 10.08 5.40
C LYS A 104 13.91 10.56 6.50
N CYS A 105 13.43 9.67 7.36
CA CYS A 105 12.55 10.03 8.48
C CYS A 105 13.25 10.96 9.48
N LYS A 106 14.56 10.77 9.73
CA LYS A 106 15.35 11.69 10.58
C LYS A 106 15.52 13.06 9.91
N GLU A 107 15.79 13.09 8.61
CA GLU A 107 15.89 14.34 7.84
C GLU A 107 14.58 15.12 7.88
N LEU A 108 13.43 14.44 7.73
CA LEU A 108 12.12 15.08 7.84
C LEU A 108 11.82 15.62 9.25
N LEU A 109 12.30 14.95 10.30
CA LEU A 109 12.09 15.38 11.68
C LEU A 109 12.99 16.58 12.06
N HIS A 110 14.21 16.63 11.52
CA HIS A 110 15.20 17.67 11.82
C HIS A 110 15.23 18.81 10.80
N GLY A 111 14.64 18.61 9.62
CA GLY A 111 14.50 19.64 8.60
C GLY A 111 13.57 20.73 9.11
N GLU A 112 14.09 21.94 9.25
CA GLU A 112 13.26 23.08 9.63
C GLU A 112 12.07 23.22 8.66
N PRO A 113 10.85 23.53 9.15
CA PRO A 113 9.63 23.64 8.33
C PRO A 113 9.65 24.69 7.20
N GLY A 114 10.77 25.34 6.91
CA GLY A 114 10.85 26.59 6.15
C GLY A 114 11.31 26.53 4.68
N GLY A 115 11.73 25.38 4.12
CA GLY A 115 12.54 25.40 2.89
C GLY A 115 11.96 24.87 1.58
N HIS A 116 10.93 24.01 1.60
CA HIS A 116 10.58 23.22 0.41
C HIS A 116 9.09 23.23 0.08
N ALA A 117 8.56 24.39 -0.31
CA ALA A 117 7.21 24.49 -0.86
C ALA A 117 7.12 24.06 -2.35
N ASP A 118 8.22 23.98 -3.10
CA ASP A 118 8.14 23.88 -4.59
C ASP A 118 8.85 22.68 -5.25
N ALA A 119 9.29 21.67 -4.50
CA ALA A 119 9.88 20.46 -5.09
C ALA A 119 8.83 19.37 -5.35
N ARG A 120 7.77 19.69 -6.10
CA ARG A 120 6.91 18.68 -6.74
C ARG A 120 7.61 18.14 -8.00
N GLY A 121 8.84 17.66 -7.82
CA GLY A 121 9.64 17.02 -8.85
C GLY A 121 9.22 15.56 -8.98
N GLU A 122 8.82 15.20 -10.18
CA GLU A 122 8.45 13.86 -10.63
C GLU A 122 9.37 12.75 -10.07
N GLU A 123 8.95 12.08 -8.99
CA GLU A 123 9.64 10.90 -8.51
C GLU A 123 9.33 9.73 -9.47
N LYS A 124 10.14 9.61 -10.52
CA LYS A 124 10.28 8.39 -11.33
C LYS A 124 10.89 7.30 -10.45
N GLN A 125 10.09 6.70 -9.58
CA GLN A 125 10.47 5.46 -8.89
C GLN A 125 10.37 4.29 -9.88
N ALA A 126 11.49 4.06 -10.57
CA ALA A 126 11.80 2.77 -11.17
C ALA A 126 12.11 1.78 -10.03
N SER A 127 11.08 1.11 -9.53
CA SER A 127 11.23 -0.05 -8.65
C SER A 127 11.72 -1.24 -9.48
N SER A 128 13.04 -1.40 -9.61
CA SER A 128 13.66 -2.63 -10.12
C SER A 128 13.65 -3.69 -9.01
N HIS A 129 12.54 -4.41 -8.89
CA HIS A 129 12.53 -5.67 -8.15
C HIS A 129 12.93 -6.77 -9.14
N GLY A 130 14.15 -7.29 -8.98
CA GLY A 130 14.68 -8.39 -9.78
C GLY A 130 13.92 -9.69 -9.51
N THR A 131 12.96 -9.98 -10.36
CA THR A 131 12.46 -11.33 -10.63
C THR A 131 12.93 -11.70 -12.03
N GLY A 132 13.34 -12.96 -12.22
CA GLY A 132 14.05 -13.48 -13.39
C GLY A 132 13.65 -12.91 -14.75
N ASP A 133 14.68 -12.78 -15.58
CA ASP A 133 14.77 -12.12 -16.88
C ASP A 133 13.89 -12.78 -17.96
N GLU A 134 12.57 -12.82 -17.74
CA GLU A 134 11.59 -13.02 -18.79
C GLU A 134 11.12 -11.63 -19.24
N LYS A 135 11.87 -11.07 -20.20
CA LYS A 135 11.54 -9.80 -20.85
C LYS A 135 10.09 -9.88 -21.35
N PRO A 136 9.13 -9.14 -20.77
CA PRO A 136 7.77 -9.17 -21.24
C PRO A 136 7.75 -8.73 -22.71
N PRO A 137 6.90 -9.34 -23.56
CA PRO A 137 6.84 -9.00 -24.97
C PRO A 137 6.62 -7.50 -25.11
N ALA A 138 7.48 -6.85 -25.90
CA ALA A 138 7.39 -5.43 -26.16
C ALA A 138 6.00 -5.13 -26.73
N LEU A 139 5.22 -4.35 -25.98
CA LEU A 139 3.91 -3.90 -26.42
C LEU A 139 4.08 -2.97 -27.62
N SER A 140 3.11 -2.99 -28.54
CA SER A 140 3.15 -2.04 -29.65
C SER A 140 3.08 -0.58 -29.11
N PRO A 141 3.73 0.40 -29.78
CA PRO A 141 3.73 1.79 -29.32
C PRO A 141 2.31 2.36 -29.08
N ALA A 142 1.33 1.89 -29.86
CA ALA A 142 -0.07 2.26 -29.69
C ALA A 142 -0.67 1.74 -28.38
N LEU A 143 -0.33 0.50 -27.97
CA LEU A 143 -0.83 -0.09 -26.73
C LEU A 143 -0.19 0.56 -25.50
N GLU A 144 1.09 0.96 -25.58
CA GLU A 144 1.74 1.73 -24.51
C GLU A 144 1.09 3.10 -24.31
N LEU A 145 0.76 3.80 -25.41
CA LEU A 145 0.11 5.11 -25.35
C LEU A 145 -1.30 4.99 -24.76
N PHE A 146 -2.03 3.95 -25.16
CA PHE A 146 -3.33 3.61 -24.60
C PHE A 146 -3.26 3.30 -23.10
N ALA A 147 -2.33 2.45 -22.67
CA ALA A 147 -2.13 2.11 -21.26
C ALA A 147 -1.77 3.35 -20.41
N LYS A 148 -0.95 4.27 -20.94
CA LYS A 148 -0.64 5.54 -20.28
C LYS A 148 -1.87 6.46 -20.19
N CYS A 149 -2.65 6.58 -21.26
CA CYS A 149 -3.85 7.42 -21.28
C CYS A 149 -4.96 6.88 -20.36
N VAL A 150 -5.23 5.57 -20.41
CA VAL A 150 -6.23 4.92 -19.56
C VAL A 150 -5.75 4.90 -18.11
N GLY A 151 -4.49 4.57 -17.85
CA GLY A 151 -3.93 4.54 -16.49
C GLY A 151 -4.02 5.89 -15.77
N ARG A 152 -3.66 7.00 -16.46
CA ARG A 152 -3.77 8.35 -15.89
C ARG A 152 -5.22 8.77 -15.63
N SER A 153 -6.12 8.43 -16.55
CA SER A 153 -7.54 8.77 -16.43
C SER A 153 -8.19 7.97 -15.30
N LEU A 154 -7.89 6.67 -15.21
CA LEU A 154 -8.39 5.79 -14.16
C LEU A 154 -7.88 6.20 -12.78
N ALA A 155 -6.60 6.58 -12.66
CA ALA A 155 -6.02 7.06 -11.41
C ALA A 155 -6.74 8.32 -10.87
N LYS A 156 -7.02 9.30 -11.74
CA LYS A 156 -7.78 10.50 -11.38
C LYS A 156 -9.21 10.18 -10.96
N LEU A 157 -9.85 9.21 -11.64
CA LEU A 157 -11.21 8.78 -11.35
C LEU A 157 -11.27 8.08 -9.98
N ILE A 158 -10.29 7.23 -9.67
CA ILE A 158 -10.13 6.61 -8.35
C ILE A 158 -9.93 7.68 -7.26
N GLN A 159 -9.05 8.66 -7.48
CA GLN A 159 -8.81 9.74 -6.52
C GLN A 159 -10.03 10.64 -6.28
N CYS A 160 -10.74 11.01 -7.34
CA CYS A 160 -11.97 11.80 -7.21
C CYS A 160 -13.05 11.01 -6.44
N TRP A 161 -13.13 9.70 -6.73
CA TRP A 161 -14.09 8.82 -6.08
C TRP A 161 -13.79 8.58 -4.60
N THR A 162 -12.53 8.36 -4.21
CA THR A 162 -12.16 8.23 -2.79
C THR A 162 -12.49 9.50 -2.00
N GLY A 163 -12.35 10.68 -2.62
CA GLY A 163 -12.84 11.94 -2.06
C GLY A 163 -14.35 11.96 -1.84
N ILE A 164 -15.14 11.54 -2.83
CA ILE A 164 -16.61 11.48 -2.75
C ILE A 164 -17.08 10.46 -1.71
N GLN A 165 -16.42 9.29 -1.61
CA GLN A 165 -16.77 8.30 -0.60
C GLN A 165 -16.52 8.81 0.82
N LYS A 166 -15.44 9.56 1.03
CA LYS A 166 -15.12 10.18 2.32
C LYS A 166 -16.16 11.21 2.73
N ALA A 167 -16.76 11.92 1.77
CA ALA A 167 -17.79 12.94 2.02
C ALA A 167 -19.19 12.37 2.34
N ARG A 168 -19.52 11.13 1.94
CA ARG A 168 -20.90 10.61 1.92
C ARG A 168 -21.24 9.49 2.91
N GLY A 169 -20.40 9.21 3.92
CA GLY A 169 -20.82 8.37 5.06
C GLY A 169 -21.13 6.89 4.73
N GLY A 170 -20.39 6.31 3.78
CA GLY A 170 -20.08 4.87 3.73
C GLY A 170 -21.18 3.83 3.40
N ARG A 171 -22.48 4.09 3.56
CA ARG A 171 -23.50 3.02 3.51
C ARG A 171 -24.35 2.89 2.25
N ILE A 172 -24.48 3.93 1.41
CA ILE A 172 -25.39 3.90 0.24
C ILE A 172 -24.65 3.59 -1.09
N CYS A 173 -23.31 3.70 -1.14
CA CYS A 173 -22.59 3.71 -2.41
C CYS A 173 -22.29 2.35 -3.07
N ALA A 174 -22.39 1.21 -2.37
CA ALA A 174 -22.00 -0.09 -2.93
C ALA A 174 -22.95 -0.55 -4.07
N ASN A 175 -24.26 -0.29 -3.93
CA ASN A 175 -25.24 -0.69 -4.94
C ASN A 175 -25.27 0.27 -6.14
N LEU A 176 -25.01 1.56 -5.91
CA LEU A 176 -24.88 2.55 -6.98
C LEU A 176 -23.68 2.26 -7.88
N TRP A 177 -22.59 1.74 -7.32
CA TRP A 177 -21.41 1.34 -8.08
C TRP A 177 -21.69 0.19 -9.05
N ARG A 178 -22.45 -0.82 -8.63
CA ARG A 178 -22.83 -1.94 -9.52
C ARG A 178 -23.65 -1.45 -10.71
N LEU A 179 -24.60 -0.54 -10.48
CA LEU A 179 -25.42 0.01 -11.56
C LEU A 179 -24.61 0.92 -12.50
N GLY A 180 -23.75 1.79 -11.95
CA GLY A 180 -22.91 2.67 -12.76
C GLY A 180 -21.87 1.91 -13.58
N PHE A 181 -21.24 0.88 -13.01
CA PHE A 181 -20.27 0.06 -13.73
C PHE A 181 -20.90 -0.72 -14.87
N VAL A 182 -22.10 -1.29 -14.65
CA VAL A 182 -22.86 -1.97 -15.71
C VAL A 182 -23.18 -1.00 -16.85
N ALA A 183 -23.69 0.20 -16.54
CA ALA A 183 -24.02 1.21 -17.56
C ALA A 183 -22.79 1.69 -18.34
N LEU A 184 -21.65 1.90 -17.67
CA LEU A 184 -20.43 2.36 -18.33
C LEU A 184 -19.84 1.24 -19.21
N SER A 185 -19.89 0.00 -18.75
CA SER A 185 -19.42 -1.16 -19.52
C SER A 185 -20.27 -1.39 -20.77
N SER A 186 -21.60 -1.19 -20.70
CA SER A 186 -22.46 -1.31 -21.89
C SER A 186 -22.16 -0.26 -22.94
N VAL A 187 -21.90 1.00 -22.54
CA VAL A 187 -21.55 2.07 -23.49
C VAL A 187 -20.20 1.80 -24.16
N LEU A 188 -19.22 1.30 -23.40
CA LEU A 188 -17.90 0.96 -23.94
C LEU A 188 -17.98 -0.20 -24.96
N VAL A 189 -18.75 -1.23 -24.64
CA VAL A 189 -18.97 -2.37 -25.55
C VAL A 189 -19.66 -1.88 -26.83
N MET A 190 -20.70 -1.06 -26.73
CA MET A 190 -21.36 -0.50 -27.92
C MET A 190 -20.41 0.32 -28.79
N ALA A 191 -19.57 1.17 -28.18
CA ALA A 191 -18.59 1.98 -28.91
C ALA A 191 -17.52 1.12 -29.60
N LEU A 192 -17.01 0.09 -28.94
CA LEU A 192 -16.05 -0.84 -29.54
C LEU A 192 -16.68 -1.65 -30.69
N THR A 193 -17.92 -2.09 -30.51
CA THR A 193 -18.65 -2.84 -31.55
C THR A 193 -18.87 -1.98 -32.79
N HIS A 194 -19.23 -0.71 -32.60
CA HIS A 194 -19.40 0.24 -33.70
C HIS A 194 -18.07 0.53 -34.42
N MET A 195 -16.96 0.67 -33.68
CA MET A 195 -15.63 0.88 -34.27
C MET A 195 -15.12 -0.33 -35.06
N LEU A 196 -15.52 -1.55 -34.68
CA LEU A 196 -15.18 -2.77 -35.41
C LEU A 196 -16.04 -3.00 -36.65
N LEU A 197 -17.30 -2.55 -36.64
CA LEU A 197 -18.24 -2.70 -37.77
C LEU A 197 -18.07 -1.66 -38.87
N VAL A 198 -17.48 -0.50 -38.57
CA VAL A 198 -17.25 0.60 -39.54
C VAL A 198 -15.92 0.44 -40.31
N ARG A 199 -15.22 -0.68 -40.12
CA ARG A 199 -13.94 -1.00 -40.77
C ARG A 199 -14.12 -2.05 -41.86
#